data_AF-A0A358N4K3-F1
#
_entry.id   AF-A0A358N4K3-F1
#
_cell.length_a   1.000
_cell.length_b   1.000
_cell.length_c   1.000
_cell.angle_alpha   90.00
_cell.angle_beta   90.00
_cell.angle_gamma   90.00
#
_symmetry.space_group_name_H-M   'P 1'
#
loop_
_entity.id
_entity.type
_entity.pdbx_description
1 polymer ?
#
loop_
_entity_poly.entity_id
_entity_poly.type
_entity_poly.pdbx_seq_one_letter_code
_entity_poly.pdbx_strand_id
1 'polypeptide(L)'
;MEPLSPQNSELPPLSHPETSDSTHFDKEASDMDCNEKAPPDTSHHGNTQRQDRDQNDEIASVRTAPKRVGIKRVGLRITVAFVALVPLTLLVIAGNLNPAEEGLGTHQDLGLPPCSLRVLAGIRCPACGMTTSWSYFARGNWLASMNTNAGGFLLALLSLLMIVLAAQVIHCGRLPSPRVQTWVTMAGAGVLIVTLVDWIIRLQS
;
A
#
# COMPACT_ATOMS: atom_id res chain seq x y z
N MET A 1 -60.05 14.18 32.50
CA MET A 1 -58.68 14.29 33.05
C MET A 1 -57.81 14.83 31.94
N GLU A 2 -57.52 16.13 31.99
CA GLU A 2 -56.27 16.70 31.44
C GLU A 2 -55.11 16.24 32.36
N PRO A 3 -53.81 16.28 31.96
CA PRO A 3 -53.21 17.50 31.40
C PRO A 3 -52.02 17.37 30.40
N LEU A 4 -51.61 18.54 29.90
CA LEU A 4 -50.28 19.00 29.40
C LEU A 4 -49.84 18.80 27.93
N SER A 5 -49.85 19.95 27.23
CA SER A 5 -48.97 20.38 26.13
C SER A 5 -47.48 20.46 26.56
N PRO A 6 -46.51 20.49 25.63
CA PRO A 6 -46.00 21.82 25.22
C PRO A 6 -45.61 21.97 23.73
N GLN A 7 -46.07 23.09 23.18
CA GLN A 7 -45.28 24.11 22.45
C GLN A 7 -44.64 23.78 21.09
N ASN A 8 -45.33 24.24 20.04
CA ASN A 8 -44.69 24.81 18.85
C ASN A 8 -44.25 26.25 19.18
N SER A 9 -43.00 26.60 18.86
CA SER A 9 -42.55 27.99 18.75
C SER A 9 -41.44 28.10 17.69
N GLU A 10 -41.83 28.70 16.56
CA GLU A 10 -41.10 29.60 15.67
C GLU A 10 -39.58 29.44 15.41
N LEU A 11 -39.25 29.12 14.16
CA LEU A 11 -38.20 29.81 13.36
C LEU A 11 -38.78 31.18 12.89
N PRO A 12 -38.03 32.25 12.49
CA PRO A 12 -36.74 32.29 11.74
C PRO A 12 -35.86 33.55 12.11
N PRO A 13 -35.08 34.24 11.23
CA PRO A 13 -34.07 33.86 10.21
C PRO A 13 -32.67 34.52 10.41
N LEU A 14 -31.69 34.01 9.63
CA LEU A 14 -30.53 34.68 8.98
C LEU A 14 -29.62 35.66 9.75
N SER A 15 -28.33 35.31 9.79
CA SER A 15 -27.24 36.26 9.51
C SER A 15 -26.06 35.54 8.86
N HIS A 16 -25.85 35.81 7.58
CA HIS A 16 -24.58 35.57 6.88
C HIS A 16 -23.51 36.53 7.41
N PRO A 17 -22.24 36.12 7.31
CA PRO A 17 -21.28 36.98 6.65
C PRO A 17 -20.71 36.28 5.42
N GLU A 18 -20.93 36.93 4.27
CA GLU A 18 -20.02 36.84 3.14
C GLU A 18 -18.66 37.40 3.56
N THR A 19 -17.58 36.68 3.27
CA THR A 19 -16.44 37.26 2.55
C THR A 19 -15.76 36.18 1.72
N SER A 20 -15.83 36.41 0.41
CA SER A 20 -14.87 36.03 -0.60
C SER A 20 -13.42 35.96 -0.10
N ASP A 21 -12.70 34.89 -0.45
CA ASP A 21 -11.60 35.09 -1.39
C ASP A 21 -11.30 33.83 -2.20
N SER A 22 -11.27 34.07 -3.51
CA SER A 22 -10.63 33.27 -4.53
C SER A 22 -9.19 32.91 -4.17
N THR A 23 -8.75 31.70 -4.49
CA THR A 23 -7.66 31.47 -5.45
C THR A 23 -7.23 30.00 -5.47
N HIS A 24 -7.05 29.54 -6.70
CA HIS A 24 -6.10 28.50 -7.11
C HIS A 24 -6.24 27.08 -6.54
N PHE A 25 -7.01 26.30 -7.30
CA PHE A 25 -6.91 24.86 -7.41
C PHE A 25 -5.64 24.52 -8.22
N ASP A 26 -4.49 24.46 -7.56
CA ASP A 26 -3.31 23.85 -8.18
C ASP A 26 -3.28 22.35 -7.95
N LYS A 27 -3.47 21.65 -9.07
CA LYS A 27 -2.97 20.31 -9.30
C LYS A 27 -1.49 20.26 -8.94
N GLU A 28 -1.16 19.49 -7.90
CA GLU A 28 0.18 18.88 -7.82
C GLU A 28 0.03 17.36 -7.85
N ALA A 29 -0.38 16.92 -9.05
CA ALA A 29 -0.15 15.57 -9.50
C ALA A 29 1.35 15.44 -9.76
N SER A 30 1.99 14.56 -8.96
CA SER A 30 2.94 13.56 -9.44
C SER A 30 3.78 13.95 -10.65
N ASP A 31 4.96 14.53 -10.41
CA ASP A 31 6.13 14.34 -11.26
C ASP A 31 7.39 14.46 -10.40
N MET A 32 7.73 13.37 -9.71
CA MET A 32 9.08 13.18 -9.18
C MET A 32 9.97 12.79 -10.37
N ASP A 33 10.41 13.84 -11.06
CA ASP A 33 11.29 13.82 -12.22
C ASP A 33 12.55 12.99 -11.92
N CYS A 34 12.76 11.95 -12.71
CA CYS A 34 13.95 11.11 -12.65
C CYS A 34 14.92 11.52 -13.77
N ASN A 35 15.31 12.78 -13.81
CA ASN A 35 16.22 13.28 -14.82
C ASN A 35 17.15 14.39 -14.28
N GLU A 36 18.27 14.00 -13.67
CA GLU A 36 19.39 14.92 -13.42
C GLU A 36 20.48 14.63 -14.46
N LYS A 37 20.74 15.64 -15.32
CA LYS A 37 21.77 15.67 -16.36
C LYS A 37 23.16 15.86 -15.75
N ALA A 38 24.17 15.23 -16.36
CA ALA A 38 25.59 15.47 -16.09
C ALA A 38 26.06 16.87 -16.57
N PRO A 39 26.99 17.54 -15.87
CA PRO A 39 27.57 18.82 -16.29
C PRO A 39 28.75 18.67 -17.29
N PRO A 40 29.13 19.76 -17.99
CA PRO A 40 29.83 19.71 -19.27
C PRO A 40 31.36 19.69 -19.18
N ASP A 41 31.91 19.22 -20.30
CA ASP A 41 33.31 19.07 -20.68
C ASP A 41 34.04 20.42 -20.84
N THR A 42 35.28 20.51 -20.35
CA THR A 42 36.20 21.62 -20.62
C THR A 42 37.45 21.08 -21.29
N SER A 43 37.63 21.44 -22.55
CA SER A 43 38.76 21.15 -23.43
C SER A 43 39.99 22.00 -23.13
N HIS A 44 41.20 21.42 -23.20
CA HIS A 44 42.41 22.13 -23.65
C HIS A 44 43.46 21.19 -24.31
N HIS A 45 43.78 21.55 -25.57
CA HIS A 45 45.04 21.49 -26.34
C HIS A 45 46.03 20.30 -26.27
N GLY A 46 46.38 19.82 -27.49
CA GLY A 46 47.80 19.87 -27.91
C GLY A 46 48.45 18.62 -28.52
N ASN A 47 48.35 18.48 -29.85
CA ASN A 47 49.38 18.07 -30.83
C ASN A 47 50.15 16.73 -30.66
N THR A 48 50.09 15.86 -31.68
CA THR A 48 51.25 15.48 -32.55
C THR A 48 50.82 14.35 -33.50
N GLN A 49 50.84 14.65 -34.80
CA GLN A 49 50.70 13.66 -35.88
C GLN A 49 51.85 12.64 -35.87
N ARG A 50 51.58 11.49 -36.51
CA ARG A 50 52.50 10.82 -37.46
C ARG A 50 53.28 9.60 -36.96
N GLN A 51 52.59 8.60 -36.40
CA GLN A 51 53.06 7.21 -36.48
C GLN A 51 51.88 6.24 -36.42
N ASP A 52 51.96 5.21 -37.27
CA ASP A 52 51.19 3.96 -37.22
C ASP A 52 49.82 3.96 -37.91
N ARG A 53 49.93 4.00 -39.25
CA ARG A 53 48.89 3.74 -40.26
C ARG A 53 48.61 2.24 -40.47
N ASP A 54 49.20 1.35 -39.66
CA ASP A 54 49.23 -0.11 -39.90
C ASP A 54 48.41 -0.96 -38.90
N GLN A 55 47.64 -0.34 -37.98
CA GLN A 55 46.84 -1.05 -36.98
C GLN A 55 45.34 -0.70 -37.03
N ASN A 56 44.78 -0.47 -38.22
CA ASN A 56 43.39 0.00 -38.36
C ASN A 56 42.39 -1.01 -38.95
N ASP A 57 42.80 -2.21 -39.37
CA ASP A 57 41.90 -3.06 -40.18
C ASP A 57 41.49 -4.44 -39.58
N GLU A 58 41.95 -4.87 -38.40
CA GLU A 58 41.62 -6.23 -37.89
C GLU A 58 41.05 -6.33 -36.46
N ILE A 59 40.72 -5.22 -35.79
CA ILE A 59 39.99 -5.27 -34.49
C ILE A 59 38.79 -4.32 -34.51
N ALA A 60 38.11 -4.27 -35.65
CA ALA A 60 36.78 -3.72 -35.79
C ALA A 60 35.80 -4.87 -36.09
N SER A 61 34.73 -4.97 -35.27
CA SER A 61 33.69 -6.01 -35.27
C SER A 61 34.15 -7.31 -34.59
N VAL A 62 33.67 -7.67 -33.40
CA VAL A 62 32.28 -7.89 -33.01
C VAL A 62 32.07 -7.45 -31.55
N ARG A 63 31.68 -6.18 -31.34
CA ARG A 63 31.06 -5.75 -30.07
C ARG A 63 29.60 -6.19 -30.08
N THR A 64 29.29 -7.39 -29.62
CA THR A 64 27.89 -7.78 -29.35
C THR A 64 27.35 -7.00 -28.15
N ALA A 65 26.24 -6.32 -28.41
CA ALA A 65 25.52 -5.32 -27.62
C ALA A 65 25.22 -5.65 -26.13
N PRO A 66 25.03 -4.62 -25.28
CA PRO A 66 24.73 -4.77 -23.85
C PRO A 66 23.28 -5.23 -23.61
N LYS A 67 23.00 -6.54 -23.74
CA LYS A 67 21.65 -7.12 -23.49
C LYS A 67 21.40 -7.55 -22.04
N ARG A 68 22.41 -7.60 -21.18
CA ARG A 68 22.30 -8.14 -19.80
C ARG A 68 21.50 -7.26 -18.82
N VAL A 69 21.34 -5.96 -19.08
CA VAL A 69 20.66 -5.05 -18.13
C VAL A 69 19.13 -5.13 -18.28
N GLY A 70 18.61 -5.36 -19.49
CA GLY A 70 17.17 -5.45 -19.75
C GLY A 70 16.53 -6.72 -19.16
N ILE A 71 17.21 -7.86 -19.25
CA ILE A 71 16.71 -9.15 -18.73
C ILE A 71 16.54 -9.10 -17.20
N LYS A 72 17.48 -8.47 -16.49
CA LYS A 72 17.40 -8.30 -15.03
C LYS A 72 16.22 -7.41 -14.60
N ARG A 73 15.88 -6.37 -15.38
CA ARG A 73 14.73 -5.49 -15.09
C ARG A 73 13.40 -6.17 -15.39
N VAL A 74 13.29 -6.95 -16.46
CA VAL A 74 12.08 -7.73 -16.77
C VAL A 74 11.85 -8.79 -15.70
N GLY A 75 12.88 -9.55 -15.31
CA GLY A 75 12.78 -10.52 -14.22
C GLY A 75 12.31 -9.90 -12.90
N LEU A 76 12.88 -8.74 -12.53
CA LEU A 76 12.45 -7.99 -11.34
C LEU A 76 10.95 -7.63 -11.38
N ARG A 77 10.46 -7.09 -12.51
CA ARG A 77 9.05 -6.70 -12.66
C ARG A 77 8.12 -7.90 -12.52
N ILE A 78 8.48 -9.03 -13.14
CA ILE A 78 7.72 -10.28 -13.04
C ILE A 78 7.70 -10.75 -11.58
N THR A 79 8.83 -10.80 -10.91
CA THR A 79 8.91 -11.21 -9.49
C THR A 79 8.05 -10.32 -8.60
N VAL A 80 8.13 -9.00 -8.74
CA VAL A 80 7.34 -8.07 -7.93
C VAL A 80 5.85 -8.17 -8.22
N ALA A 81 5.46 -8.38 -9.49
CA ALA A 81 4.06 -8.61 -9.86
C ALA A 81 3.50 -9.87 -9.18
N PHE A 82 4.26 -10.98 -9.16
CA PHE A 82 3.85 -12.18 -8.44
C PHE A 82 3.71 -11.96 -6.93
N VAL A 83 4.63 -11.21 -6.32
CA VAL A 83 4.55 -10.87 -4.88
C VAL A 83 3.31 -10.03 -4.57
N ALA A 84 2.96 -9.07 -5.42
CA ALA A 84 1.80 -8.20 -5.24
C ALA A 84 0.46 -8.91 -5.48
N LEU A 85 0.46 -10.00 -6.25
CA LEU A 85 -0.75 -10.75 -6.59
C LEU A 85 -1.44 -11.33 -5.35
N VAL A 86 -0.67 -11.80 -4.38
CA VAL A 86 -1.20 -12.38 -3.13
C VAL A 86 -2.04 -11.36 -2.33
N PRO A 87 -1.50 -10.23 -1.86
CA PRO A 87 -2.29 -9.26 -1.10
C PRO A 87 -3.42 -8.66 -1.94
N LEU A 88 -3.22 -8.48 -3.24
CA LEU A 88 -4.27 -7.99 -4.14
C LEU A 88 -5.45 -8.95 -4.19
N THR A 89 -5.18 -10.24 -4.37
CA THR A 89 -6.22 -11.28 -4.41
C THR A 89 -6.99 -11.36 -3.09
N LEU A 90 -6.28 -11.28 -1.95
CA LEU A 90 -6.92 -11.30 -0.64
C LEU A 90 -7.83 -10.09 -0.42
N LEU A 91 -7.41 -8.88 -0.82
CA LEU A 91 -8.24 -7.66 -0.73
C LEU A 91 -9.46 -7.74 -1.66
N VAL A 92 -9.29 -8.26 -2.86
CA VAL A 92 -10.41 -8.48 -3.80
C VAL A 92 -11.41 -9.46 -3.21
N ILE A 93 -10.96 -10.60 -2.69
CA ILE A 93 -11.83 -11.58 -2.04
C ILE A 93 -12.56 -10.93 -0.86
N ALA A 94 -11.84 -10.24 0.03
CA ALA A 94 -12.44 -9.56 1.17
C ALA A 94 -13.48 -8.50 0.77
N GLY A 95 -13.24 -7.75 -0.31
CA GLY A 95 -14.20 -6.79 -0.84
C GLY A 95 -15.50 -7.42 -1.36
N ASN A 96 -15.45 -8.69 -1.78
CA ASN A 96 -16.62 -9.45 -2.23
C ASN A 96 -17.35 -10.19 -1.09
N LEU A 97 -16.75 -10.28 0.11
CA LEU A 97 -17.37 -10.92 1.27
C LEU A 97 -18.23 -9.94 2.06
N ASN A 98 -19.37 -10.39 2.58
CA ASN A 98 -20.21 -9.57 3.45
C ASN A 98 -19.66 -9.63 4.88
N PRO A 99 -19.22 -8.49 5.45
CA PRO A 99 -18.72 -8.49 6.82
C PRO A 99 -19.86 -8.86 7.78
N ALA A 100 -19.61 -9.80 8.67
CA ALA A 100 -20.56 -10.18 9.69
C ALA A 100 -20.69 -9.07 10.75
N GLU A 101 -21.93 -8.75 11.15
CA GLU A 101 -22.21 -7.70 12.13
C GLU A 101 -21.60 -8.00 13.51
N GLU A 102 -21.50 -9.28 13.86
CA GLU A 102 -20.84 -9.76 15.09
C GLU A 102 -19.30 -9.59 15.09
N GLY A 103 -18.72 -9.14 13.98
CA GLY A 103 -17.27 -9.00 13.83
C GLY A 103 -16.53 -10.35 13.75
N LEU A 104 -17.23 -11.43 13.41
CA LEU A 104 -16.71 -12.79 13.37
C LEU A 104 -17.37 -13.62 12.28
N GLY A 105 -16.64 -14.61 11.76
CA GLY A 105 -17.25 -15.69 11.00
C GLY A 105 -17.36 -15.44 9.50
N THR A 106 -16.95 -14.28 8.98
CA THR A 106 -16.90 -14.00 7.53
C THR A 106 -16.00 -14.97 6.77
N HIS A 107 -15.08 -15.67 7.45
CA HIS A 107 -14.31 -16.75 6.82
C HIS A 107 -15.17 -17.97 6.48
N GLN A 108 -16.33 -18.15 7.10
CA GLN A 108 -17.27 -19.25 6.81
C GLN A 108 -17.97 -19.08 5.45
N ASP A 109 -18.09 -17.85 4.96
CA ASP A 109 -18.56 -17.57 3.59
C ASP A 109 -17.59 -18.14 2.53
N LEU A 110 -16.33 -18.41 2.92
CA LEU A 110 -15.34 -19.10 2.09
C LEU A 110 -15.42 -20.63 2.22
N GLY A 111 -16.40 -21.16 2.95
CA GLY A 111 -16.54 -22.58 3.26
C GLY A 111 -15.58 -23.11 4.33
N LEU A 112 -14.91 -22.22 5.06
CA LEU A 112 -13.97 -22.60 6.12
C LEU A 112 -14.72 -22.90 7.43
N PRO A 113 -14.25 -23.88 8.24
CA PRO A 113 -14.90 -24.23 9.50
C PRO A 113 -14.78 -23.10 10.55
N PRO A 114 -15.63 -23.11 11.59
CA PRO A 114 -15.46 -22.19 12.72
C PRO A 114 -14.11 -22.38 13.42
N CYS A 115 -13.59 -21.31 14.03
CA CYS A 115 -12.31 -21.37 14.75
C CYS A 115 -12.40 -22.35 15.94
N SER A 116 -11.59 -23.41 15.93
CA SER A 116 -11.59 -24.44 16.98
C SER A 116 -11.28 -23.86 18.37
N LEU A 117 -10.40 -22.86 18.48
CA LEU A 117 -10.11 -22.23 19.78
C LEU A 117 -11.35 -21.55 20.38
N ARG A 118 -12.16 -20.91 19.54
CA ARG A 118 -13.43 -20.30 19.95
C ARG A 118 -14.45 -21.36 20.35
N VAL A 119 -14.56 -22.44 19.58
CA VAL A 119 -15.55 -23.51 19.81
C VAL A 119 -15.20 -24.34 21.06
N LEU A 120 -13.92 -24.69 21.25
CA LEU A 120 -13.47 -25.59 22.31
C LEU A 120 -13.16 -24.86 23.61
N ALA A 121 -12.49 -23.71 23.54
CA ALA A 121 -12.02 -22.97 24.73
C ALA A 121 -12.84 -21.71 25.02
N GLY A 122 -13.81 -21.34 24.17
CA GLY A 122 -14.58 -20.10 24.30
C GLY A 122 -13.76 -18.83 24.03
N ILE A 123 -12.48 -18.97 23.65
CA ILE A 123 -11.53 -17.85 23.54
C ILE A 123 -11.32 -17.48 22.07
N ARG A 124 -11.27 -16.17 21.78
CA ARG A 124 -10.91 -15.66 20.46
C ARG A 124 -9.39 -15.77 20.28
N CYS A 125 -8.94 -16.40 19.19
CA CYS A 125 -7.53 -16.38 18.80
C CYS A 125 -7.17 -15.00 18.22
N PRO A 126 -5.88 -14.63 18.08
CA PRO A 126 -5.49 -13.32 17.54
C PRO A 126 -6.01 -13.07 16.10
N ALA A 127 -6.26 -14.14 15.33
CA ALA A 127 -6.82 -14.06 13.98
C ALA A 127 -8.36 -14.04 13.94
N CYS A 128 -9.06 -14.26 15.05
CA CYS A 128 -10.52 -14.26 15.08
C CYS A 128 -11.06 -12.87 14.69
N GLY A 129 -11.80 -12.82 13.58
CA GLY A 129 -12.37 -11.58 13.03
C GLY A 129 -11.47 -10.88 12.00
N MET A 130 -10.32 -11.46 11.65
CA MET A 130 -9.41 -10.85 10.66
C MET A 130 -10.04 -10.73 9.27
N THR A 131 -10.73 -11.76 8.77
CA THR A 131 -11.42 -11.71 7.47
C THR A 131 -12.58 -10.71 7.49
N THR A 132 -13.32 -10.63 8.59
CA THR A 132 -14.38 -9.63 8.78
C THR A 132 -13.81 -8.21 8.79
N SER A 133 -12.70 -7.99 9.50
CA SER A 133 -11.95 -6.73 9.51
C SER A 133 -11.48 -6.33 8.10
N TRP A 134 -10.94 -7.27 7.32
CA TRP A 134 -10.53 -7.03 5.94
C TRP A 134 -11.72 -6.69 5.03
N SER A 135 -12.86 -7.33 5.24
CA SER A 135 -14.08 -7.06 4.47
C SER A 135 -14.62 -5.65 4.75
N TYR A 136 -14.59 -5.21 6.01
CA TYR A 136 -14.86 -3.81 6.37
C TYR A 136 -13.83 -2.84 5.76
N PHE A 137 -12.53 -3.18 5.80
CA PHE A 137 -11.46 -2.35 5.23
C PHE A 137 -11.65 -2.13 3.72
N ALA A 138 -11.86 -3.23 2.98
CA ALA A 138 -12.05 -3.20 1.53
C ALA A 138 -13.30 -2.40 1.11
N ARG A 139 -14.30 -2.28 1.99
CA ARG A 139 -15.52 -1.50 1.79
C ARG A 139 -15.41 -0.04 2.27
N GLY A 140 -14.25 0.37 2.79
CA GLY A 140 -14.02 1.73 3.29
C GLY A 140 -14.52 2.00 4.71
N ASN A 141 -15.07 0.99 5.41
CA ASN A 141 -15.48 1.14 6.81
C ASN A 141 -14.31 0.85 7.76
N TRP A 142 -13.37 1.79 7.81
CA TRP A 142 -12.10 1.62 8.53
C TRP A 142 -12.27 1.54 10.04
N LEU A 143 -13.24 2.27 10.59
CA LEU A 143 -13.51 2.24 12.04
C LEU A 143 -14.09 0.88 12.47
N ALA A 144 -15.06 0.34 11.72
CA ALA A 144 -15.56 -1.01 11.99
C ALA A 144 -14.46 -2.08 11.78
N SER A 145 -13.59 -1.90 10.79
CA SER A 145 -12.45 -2.78 10.54
C SER A 145 -11.49 -2.83 11.74
N MET A 146 -11.10 -1.67 12.27
CA MET A 146 -10.20 -1.55 13.42
C MET A 146 -10.83 -2.11 14.70
N ASN A 147 -12.11 -1.79 14.97
CA ASN A 147 -12.83 -2.31 16.13
C ASN A 147 -12.99 -3.83 16.09
N THR A 148 -13.21 -4.39 14.89
CA THR A 148 -13.35 -5.83 14.70
C THR A 148 -12.05 -6.57 15.05
N ASN A 149 -10.93 -6.15 14.46
CA ASN A 149 -9.60 -6.72 14.69
C ASN A 149 -8.53 -5.70 14.29
N ALA A 150 -7.82 -5.11 15.26
CA ALA A 150 -6.85 -4.04 15.00
C ALA A 150 -5.64 -4.56 14.19
N GLY A 151 -5.18 -5.77 14.50
CA GLY A 151 -4.12 -6.46 13.74
C GLY A 151 -4.51 -6.69 12.27
N GLY A 152 -5.75 -7.11 12.03
CA GLY A 152 -6.32 -7.31 10.70
C GLY A 152 -6.37 -6.01 9.90
N PHE A 153 -6.83 -4.92 10.51
CA PHE A 153 -6.83 -3.59 9.88
C PHE A 153 -5.43 -3.15 9.46
N LEU A 154 -4.45 -3.23 10.37
CA LEU A 154 -3.06 -2.85 10.07
C LEU A 154 -2.43 -3.74 9.01
N LEU A 155 -2.73 -5.04 9.00
CA LEU A 155 -2.26 -5.96 7.97
C LEU A 155 -2.88 -5.66 6.60
N ALA A 156 -4.15 -5.29 6.54
CA ALA A 156 -4.81 -4.85 5.31
C ALA A 156 -4.19 -3.55 4.77
N LEU A 157 -3.88 -2.60 5.67
CA LEU A 157 -3.18 -1.36 5.32
C LEU A 157 -1.77 -1.62 4.79
N LEU A 158 -1.00 -2.48 5.44
CA LEU A 158 0.33 -2.90 4.98
C LEU A 158 0.25 -3.60 3.62
N SER A 159 -0.78 -4.43 3.41
CA SER A 159 -1.04 -5.11 2.13
C SER A 159 -1.32 -4.11 1.02
N LEU A 160 -2.14 -3.07 1.28
CA LEU A 160 -2.40 -1.98 0.33
C LEU A 160 -1.10 -1.22 0.00
N LEU A 161 -0.29 -0.89 1.00
CA LEU A 161 1.00 -0.23 0.79
C LEU A 161 1.93 -1.07 -0.08
N MET A 162 2.00 -2.38 0.16
CA MET A 162 2.80 -3.31 -0.63
C MET A 162 2.36 -3.36 -2.10
N ILE A 163 1.06 -3.33 -2.37
CA ILE A 163 0.51 -3.27 -3.74
C ILE A 163 0.93 -1.96 -4.43
N VAL A 164 0.84 -0.82 -3.73
CA VAL A 164 1.23 0.49 -4.28
C VAL A 164 2.73 0.53 -4.58
N LEU A 165 3.57 0.05 -3.66
CA LEU A 165 5.03 -0.03 -3.88
C LEU A 165 5.36 -0.95 -5.05
N ALA A 166 4.69 -2.10 -5.15
CA ALA A 166 4.88 -3.00 -6.28
C ALA A 166 4.50 -2.36 -7.62
N ALA A 167 3.37 -1.65 -7.68
CA ALA A 167 2.96 -0.92 -8.87
C ALA A 167 4.00 0.14 -9.28
N GLN A 168 4.56 0.89 -8.32
CA GLN A 168 5.63 1.84 -8.59
C GLN A 168 6.89 1.17 -9.17
N VAL A 169 7.28 0.00 -8.67
CA VAL A 169 8.42 -0.75 -9.20
C VAL A 169 8.14 -1.26 -10.62
N ILE A 170 6.91 -1.73 -10.88
CA ILE A 170 6.49 -2.19 -12.20
C ILE A 170 6.56 -1.03 -13.21
N HIS A 171 6.04 0.16 -12.84
CA HIS A 171 6.04 1.35 -13.68
C HIS A 171 7.45 1.92 -13.89
N CYS A 172 8.17 2.24 -12.81
CA CYS A 172 9.46 2.95 -12.86
C CYS A 172 10.66 2.04 -13.11
N GLY A 173 10.54 0.72 -12.86
CA GLY A 173 11.64 -0.24 -13.02
C GLY A 173 12.80 -0.06 -12.02
N ARG A 174 12.58 0.67 -10.92
CA ARG A 174 13.55 0.87 -9.83
C ARG A 174 13.08 0.14 -8.58
N LEU A 175 13.99 -0.52 -7.87
CA LEU A 175 13.69 -1.12 -6.57
C LEU A 175 13.45 -0.02 -5.51
N PRO A 176 12.61 -0.28 -4.50
CA PRO A 176 12.49 0.61 -3.36
C PRO A 176 13.84 0.71 -2.65
N SER A 177 14.11 1.89 -2.07
CA SER A 177 15.35 2.08 -1.33
C SER A 177 15.47 1.09 -0.16
N PRO A 178 16.69 0.71 0.27
CA PRO A 178 16.86 -0.15 1.43
C PRO A 178 16.16 0.39 2.69
N ARG A 179 16.06 1.73 2.82
CA ARG A 179 15.29 2.38 3.88
C ARG A 179 13.82 1.99 3.83
N VAL A 180 13.18 2.10 2.66
CA VAL A 180 11.76 1.71 2.48
C VAL A 180 11.57 0.23 2.80
N GLN A 181 12.48 -0.63 2.37
CA GLN A 181 12.43 -2.05 2.69
C GLN A 181 12.52 -2.30 4.21
N THR A 182 13.43 -1.63 4.91
CA THR A 182 13.52 -1.70 6.38
C THR A 182 12.27 -1.16 7.06
N TRP A 183 11.68 -0.07 6.57
CA TRP A 183 10.42 0.46 7.11
C TRP A 183 9.26 -0.51 6.94
N VAL A 184 9.14 -1.16 5.78
CA VAL A 184 8.11 -2.18 5.53
C VAL A 184 8.29 -3.39 6.44
N THR A 185 9.52 -3.87 6.64
CA THR A 185 9.77 -5.01 7.54
C THR A 185 9.50 -4.65 9.00
N MET A 186 9.91 -3.45 9.43
CA MET A 186 9.58 -2.93 10.76
C MET A 186 8.08 -2.74 10.94
N ALA A 187 7.37 -2.25 9.92
CA ALA A 187 5.91 -2.14 9.95
C ALA A 187 5.26 -3.51 10.12
N GLY A 188 5.72 -4.54 9.39
CA GLY A 188 5.27 -5.92 9.56
C GLY A 188 5.49 -6.46 10.98
N ALA A 189 6.66 -6.21 11.57
CA ALA A 189 6.92 -6.54 12.98
C ALA A 189 5.99 -5.76 13.93
N GLY A 190 5.74 -4.48 13.65
CA GLY A 190 4.78 -3.64 14.38
C GLY A 190 3.35 -4.20 14.32
N VAL A 191 2.89 -4.64 13.15
CA VAL A 191 1.58 -5.30 12.99
C VAL A 191 1.50 -6.55 13.85
N LEU A 192 2.54 -7.38 13.87
CA LEU A 192 2.59 -8.56 14.72
C LEU A 192 2.48 -8.20 16.21
N ILE A 193 3.24 -7.19 16.65
CA ILE A 193 3.21 -6.71 18.04
C ILE A 193 1.80 -6.21 18.40
N VAL A 194 1.21 -5.33 17.57
CA VAL A 194 -0.13 -4.80 17.83
C VAL A 194 -1.17 -5.92 17.87
N THR A 195 -1.07 -6.90 16.98
CA THR A 195 -1.97 -8.06 16.95
C THR A 195 -1.91 -8.86 18.25
N LEU A 196 -0.70 -9.09 18.78
CA LEU A 196 -0.50 -9.80 20.04
C LEU A 196 -0.95 -8.99 21.24
N VAL A 197 -0.69 -7.67 21.26
CA VAL A 197 -1.12 -6.78 22.34
C VAL A 197 -2.64 -6.66 22.38
N ASP A 198 -3.30 -6.39 21.26
CA ASP A 198 -4.77 -6.35 21.15
C ASP A 198 -5.38 -7.67 21.62
N TRP A 199 -4.77 -8.80 21.25
CA TRP A 199 -5.21 -10.11 21.71
C TRP A 199 -5.05 -10.30 23.22
N ILE A 200 -3.92 -9.93 23.81
CA ILE A 200 -3.68 -10.03 25.26
C ILE A 200 -4.69 -9.16 26.03
N ILE A 201 -4.98 -7.94 25.54
CA ILE A 201 -5.97 -7.06 26.17
C ILE A 201 -7.36 -7.71 26.12
N ARG A 202 -7.76 -8.29 24.98
CA ARG A 202 -9.04 -8.99 24.81
C ARG A 202 -9.16 -10.28 25.65
N LEU A 203 -8.05 -10.86 26.09
CA LEU A 203 -8.05 -12.03 26.98
C LEU A 203 -8.30 -11.65 28.44
N GLN A 204 -7.99 -10.41 28.82
CA GLN A 204 -8.09 -9.94 30.20
C GLN A 204 -9.46 -9.31 30.51
N SER A 205 -10.16 -8.84 29.47
CA SER A 205 -11.53 -8.31 29.53
C SER A 205 -12.58 -9.40 29.56
#